data_AF-F8IHS4-F1
#
_entry.id   AF-F8IHS4-F1
#
_cell.length_a   1.000
_cell.length_b   1.000
_cell.length_c   1.000
_cell.angle_alpha   90.00
_cell.angle_beta   90.00
_cell.angle_gamma   90.00
#
_symmetry.space_group_name_H-M   'P 1'
#
loop_
_entity.id
_entity.type
_entity.pdbx_description
1 polymer ?
#
loop_
_entity_poly.entity_id
_entity_poly.type
_entity_poly.pdbx_seq_one_letter_code
_entity_poly.pdbx_strand_id
1 'polypeptide(L)' 'MLATEILLLLLYAAIEFAVGLFFAWAFARMFQVKLSKRKRLWIATAWAVLGVIPTVLGINGGL' A
#
# COMPACT_ATOMS: atom_id res chain seq x y z
N MET A 1 11.07 -6.29 -21.75
CA MET A 1 11.01 -6.97 -20.43
C MET A 1 11.07 -5.97 -19.30
N LEU A 2 12.18 -5.26 -19.09
CA LEU A 2 12.36 -4.31 -17.98
C LEU A 2 11.25 -3.23 -17.85
N ALA A 3 10.86 -2.60 -18.97
CA ALA A 3 9.81 -1.57 -18.95
C ALA A 3 8.45 -2.10 -18.49
N THR A 4 8.10 -3.34 -18.84
CA THR A 4 6.85 -3.99 -18.44
C THR A 4 6.88 -4.33 -16.95
N GLU A 5 8.01 -4.82 -16.44
CA GLU A 5 8.18 -5.14 -15.01
C GLU A 5 8.10 -3.89 -14.14
N ILE A 6 8.73 -2.79 -14.56
CA ILE A 6 8.61 -1.50 -13.88
C ILE A 6 7.16 -1.02 -13.88
N LEU A 7 6.46 -1.14 -15.01
CA LEU A 7 5.05 -0.75 -15.10
C LEU A 7 4.16 -1.60 -14.18
N LEU A 8 4.41 -2.90 -14.11
CA LEU A 8 3.69 -3.81 -13.20
C LEU A 8 3.97 -3.50 -11.73
N LEU A 9 5.22 -3.19 -11.38
CA LEU A 9 5.60 -2.77 -10.02
C LEU A 9 4.93 -1.44 -9.62
N LEU A 10 4.89 -0.47 -10.54
CA LEU A 10 4.18 0.80 -10.30
C LEU A 10 2.67 0.58 -10.15
N LEU A 11 2.07 -0.28 -10.97
CA LEU A 11 0.66 -0.63 -10.86
C LEU A 11 0.37 -1.33 -9.54
N TYR A 12 1.20 -2.28 -9.14
CA TYR A 12 1.10 -2.97 -7.87
C TYR A 12 1.21 -2.00 -6.68
N ALA A 13 2.20 -1.11 -6.70
CA ALA A 13 2.35 -0.07 -5.68
C ALA A 13 1.12 0.86 -5.60
N ALA A 14 0.53 1.22 -6.74
CA ALA A 14 -0.68 2.03 -6.79
C ALA A 14 -1.89 1.30 -6.19
N ILE A 15 -2.03 0.00 -6.45
CA ILE A 15 -3.08 -0.85 -5.86
C ILE A 15 -2.89 -0.93 -4.34
N GLU A 16 -1.69 -1.25 -3.85
CA GLU A 16 -1.41 -1.32 -2.41
C GLU A 16 -1.67 0.03 -1.72
N PHE A 17 -1.35 1.14 -2.37
CA PHE A 17 -1.68 2.47 -1.83
C PHE A 17 -3.18 2.68 -1.71
N ALA A 18 -3.97 2.29 -2.72
CA ALA A 18 -5.43 2.39 -2.66
C ALA A 18 -6.02 1.51 -1.54
N VAL A 19 -5.49 0.29 -1.37
CA VAL A 19 -5.85 -0.61 -0.26
C VAL A 19 -5.53 0.04 1.09
N GLY A 20 -4.34 0.61 1.25
CA GLY A 20 -3.96 1.31 2.48
C GLY A 20 -4.84 2.54 2.78
N LEU A 21 -5.31 3.24 1.75
CA LEU A 21 -6.23 4.37 1.90
C LEU A 21 -7.62 3.91 2.34
N PHE A 22 -8.10 2.79 1.78
CA PHE A 22 -9.34 2.13 2.19
C PHE A 22 -9.24 1.64 3.64
N PHE A 23 -8.11 1.03 4.01
CA PHE A 23 -7.83 0.58 5.36
C PHE A 23 -7.85 1.76 6.35
N ALA A 24 -7.19 2.87 6.03
CA ALA A 24 -7.19 4.07 6.86
C ALA A 24 -8.61 4.65 7.06
N TRP A 25 -9.44 4.59 6.01
CA TRP A 25 -10.85 4.99 6.11
C TRP A 25 -11.68 4.04 6.97
N ALA A 26 -11.54 2.73 6.76
CA ALA A 26 -12.25 1.70 7.52
C ALA A 26 -11.85 1.76 9.01
N PHE A 27 -10.56 1.89 9.30
CA PHE A 27 -10.04 2.09 10.66
C PHE A 27 -10.65 3.34 11.33
N ALA A 28 -10.65 4.48 10.63
CA ALA A 28 -11.26 5.70 11.16
C ALA A 28 -12.74 5.53 11.51
N ARG A 29 -13.48 4.75 10.71
CA ARG A 29 -14.90 4.45 10.93
C ARG A 29 -15.11 3.47 12.07
N MET A 30 -14.31 2.41 12.14
CA MET A 30 -14.41 1.36 13.15
C MET A 30 -14.12 1.91 14.56
N PHE A 31 -13.08 2.72 14.70
CA PHE A 31 -12.67 3.28 15.99
C PHE A 31 -13.24 4.67 16.27
N GLN A 32 -14.12 5.19 15.40
CA GLN A 32 -14.70 6.54 15.52
C GLN A 32 -13.64 7.65 15.67
N VAL A 33 -12.44 7.45 15.12
CA VAL A 33 -11.32 8.39 15.23
C VAL A 33 -11.25 9.32 14.02
N LYS A 34 -11.01 10.61 14.28
CA LYS A 34 -10.76 11.59 13.22
C LYS A 34 -9.30 11.52 12.76
N LEU A 35 -9.05 10.80 11.67
CA LEU A 35 -7.77 10.86 10.97
C LEU A 35 -7.72 12.07 10.03
N SER A 36 -6.71 12.92 10.20
CA SER A 36 -6.42 14.00 9.25
C SER A 36 -6.04 13.43 7.88
N LYS A 37 -6.24 14.20 6.81
CA LYS A 37 -5.85 13.80 5.44
C LYS A 37 -4.39 13.36 5.37
N ARG A 38 -3.49 14.10 6.04
CA ARG A 38 -2.06 13.78 6.12
C ARG A 38 -1.81 12.41 6.77
N LYS A 39 -2.49 12.08 7.87
CA LYS A 39 -2.35 10.77 8.53
C LYS A 39 -2.85 9.63 7.66
N ARG A 40 -3.98 9.81 6.95
CA ARG A 40 -4.50 8.79 6.02
C ARG A 40 -3.53 8.52 4.88
N LEU A 41 -2.93 9.56 4.30
CA LEU A 41 -1.91 9.42 3.27
C LEU A 41 -0.68 8.69 3.80
N TRP A 42 -0.21 9.01 5.01
CA TRP A 42 0.91 8.30 5.61
C TRP A 42 0.63 6.81 5.86
N ILE A 43 -0.57 6.46 6.31
CA ILE A 43 -0.98 5.06 6.48
C ILE A 43 -1.00 4.35 5.13
N ALA A 44 -1.56 4.97 4.09
CA ALA A 44 -1.60 4.42 2.75
C ALA A 44 -0.20 4.24 2.15
N THR A 45 0.70 5.21 2.33
CA THR A 45 2.09 5.11 1.90
C THR A 45 2.83 4.01 2.65
N ALA A 46 2.68 3.93 3.97
CA ALA A 46 3.31 2.89 4.77
C ALA A 46 2.83 1.49 4.34
N TRP A 47 1.54 1.35 4.07
CA TRP A 47 0.95 0.12 3.54
C TRP A 47 1.55 -0.25 2.19
N ALA A 48 1.59 0.69 1.24
CA ALA A 48 2.18 0.48 -0.08
C ALA A 48 3.65 0.06 -0.01
N VAL A 49 4.44 0.72 0.84
CA VAL A 49 5.85 0.39 1.04
C VAL A 49 6.00 -1.03 1.62
N LEU A 50 5.22 -1.38 2.64
CA LEU A 50 5.27 -2.72 3.23
C LEU A 50 4.79 -3.82 2.28
N GLY A 51 3.83 -3.52 1.40
CA GLY A 51 3.35 -4.46 0.37
C GLY A 51 4.34 -4.65 -0.79
N VAL A 52 5.11 -3.62 -1.14
CA VAL A 52 6.07 -3.63 -2.27
C VAL A 52 7.45 -4.16 -1.88
N ILE A 53 7.93 -3.87 -0.67
CA ILE A 53 9.28 -4.29 -0.21
C ILE A 53 9.51 -5.80 -0.37
N PRO A 54 8.61 -6.70 0.08
CA PRO A 54 8.81 -8.16 -0.07
C PRO A 54 9.00 -8.58 -1.52
N THR A 55 8.18 -8.03 -2.43
CA THR A 55 8.25 -8.30 -3.87
C THR A 55 9.58 -7.82 -4.46
N VAL A 56 10.04 -6.62 -4.08
CA VAL A 56 11.33 -6.07 -4.55
C VAL A 56 12.52 -6.85 -3.99
N LEU A 57 12.43 -7.33 -2.75
CA LEU A 57 13.47 -8.14 -2.12
C LEU A 57 13.47 -9.61 -2.59
N GLY A 58 12.56 -9.98 -3.48
CA GLY A 58 12.41 -11.38 -3.93
C GLY A 58 11.90 -12.31 -2.83
N ILE A 59 11.34 -11.75 -1.74
CA ILE A 59 10.62 -12.49 -0.70
C ILE A 59 9.23 -12.76 -1.26
N ASN A 60 9.16 -13.63 -2.26
CA ASN A 60 7.91 -14.24 -2.67
C ASN A 60 7.55 -15.21 -1.54
N GLY A 61 6.45 -14.98 -0.84
CA GLY A 61 6.00 -15.83 0.25
C GLY A 61 6.06 -17.30 -0.17
N GLY A 62 7.04 -18.02 0.38
CA GLY A 62 7.24 -19.42 0.11
C GLY A 62 6.06 -20.19 0.67
N LEU A 63 5.29 -20.81 -0.22
CA LEU A 63 4.54 -22.02 0.06
C LEU A 63 5.46 -23.22 -0.16
#